data_AF-A0A2V8TTZ6-F1
#
_entry.id   AF-A0A2V8TTZ6-F1
#
_cell.length_a   1.000
_cell.length_b   1.000
_cell.length_c   1.000
_cell.angle_alpha   90.00
_cell.angle_beta   90.00
_cell.angle_gamma   90.00
#
_symmetry.space_group_name_H-M   'P 1'
#
loop_
_entity.id
_entity.type
_entity.pdbx_description
1 polymer ?
#
loop_
_entity_poly.entity_id
_entity_poly.type
_entity_poly.pdbx_seq_one_letter_code
_entity_poly.pdbx_strand_id
1 'polypeptide(L)'
;MDFVEQLKSSIDIVKVIGDYVRLRRIGASGRWVGLCPFHQEKTASFSVNQTGQFYKCFGCGVAGDVLKFVMEIEGLTFPETLKLLAERNGIQMPKRTEYADAESKLRAALLEIHAVAASLFQASLRGPQGGEARAYLARRAVSPEAIETFELGFAEPSGQTLVRRLAGERFTPDQLESSGLVRKRNEGSGYYDAFRTTPSAGV
;
A
#
# COMPACT_ATOMS: atom_id res chain seq x y z
N MET A 1 3.98 -6.16 -18.93
CA MET A 1 2.88 -5.22 -19.25
C MET A 1 2.05 -5.10 -17.99
N ASP A 2 1.78 -3.89 -17.52
CA ASP A 2 0.99 -3.67 -16.30
C ASP A 2 -0.45 -4.11 -16.57
N PHE A 3 -0.98 -5.04 -15.75
CA PHE A 3 -2.36 -5.53 -15.89
C PHE A 3 -3.38 -4.39 -15.84
N VAL A 4 -3.10 -3.36 -15.04
CA VAL A 4 -3.97 -2.19 -14.90
C VAL A 4 -4.12 -1.46 -16.24
N GLU A 5 -3.02 -1.24 -16.95
CA GLU A 5 -3.03 -0.58 -18.27
C GLU A 5 -3.66 -1.46 -19.35
N GLN A 6 -3.46 -2.77 -19.28
CA GLN A 6 -4.18 -3.71 -20.16
C GLN A 6 -5.69 -3.65 -19.92
N LEU A 7 -6.13 -3.67 -18.67
CA LEU A 7 -7.54 -3.58 -18.32
C LEU A 7 -8.13 -2.24 -18.78
N LYS A 8 -7.46 -1.12 -18.50
CA LYS A 8 -7.90 0.22 -18.93
C LYS A 8 -8.03 0.33 -20.45
N SER A 9 -7.09 -0.22 -21.21
CA SER A 9 -7.13 -0.16 -22.68
C SER A 9 -8.21 -1.06 -23.31
N SER A 10 -8.70 -2.06 -22.57
CA SER A 10 -9.78 -2.95 -23.01
C SER A 10 -11.19 -2.42 -22.76
N ILE A 11 -11.31 -1.36 -21.94
CA ILE A 11 -12.60 -0.83 -21.48
C ILE A 11 -12.93 0.45 -22.24
N ASP A 12 -14.20 0.60 -22.64
CA ASP A 12 -14.72 1.88 -23.12
C ASP A 12 -15.38 2.65 -21.97
N ILE A 13 -14.70 3.72 -21.50
CA ILE A 13 -15.20 4.58 -20.42
C ILE A 13 -16.61 5.11 -20.66
N VAL A 14 -17.01 5.36 -21.93
CA VAL A 14 -18.34 5.88 -22.25
C VAL A 14 -19.42 4.84 -21.93
N LYS A 15 -19.13 3.55 -22.19
CA LYS A 15 -20.06 2.46 -21.87
C LYS A 15 -20.21 2.32 -20.36
N VAL A 16 -19.08 2.25 -19.64
CA VAL A 16 -19.11 2.09 -18.18
C VAL A 16 -19.82 3.24 -17.50
N ILE A 17 -19.51 4.49 -17.85
CA ILE A 17 -20.20 5.65 -17.27
C ILE A 17 -21.67 5.70 -17.72
N GLY A 18 -21.95 5.30 -18.97
CA GLY A 18 -23.29 5.25 -19.54
C GLY A 18 -24.28 4.38 -18.77
N ASP A 19 -23.79 3.37 -18.04
CA ASP A 19 -24.60 2.53 -17.16
C ASP A 19 -25.15 3.29 -15.94
N TYR A 20 -24.46 4.37 -15.52
CA TYR A 20 -24.82 5.17 -14.34
C TYR A 20 -25.42 6.54 -14.72
N VAL A 21 -24.96 7.12 -15.82
CA VAL A 21 -25.30 8.48 -16.24
C VAL A 21 -25.86 8.46 -17.65
N ARG A 22 -27.00 9.10 -17.86
CA ARG A 22 -27.49 9.32 -19.24
C ARG A 22 -26.57 10.30 -19.96
N LEU A 23 -25.77 9.76 -20.87
CA LEU A 23 -24.85 10.53 -21.69
C LEU A 23 -25.44 10.82 -23.06
N ARG A 24 -25.21 12.05 -23.55
CA ARG A 24 -25.52 12.47 -24.92
C ARG A 24 -24.25 12.83 -25.65
N ARG A 25 -24.07 12.29 -26.85
CA ARG A 25 -22.93 12.63 -27.71
C ARG A 25 -23.04 14.08 -28.18
N ILE A 26 -21.94 14.82 -28.13
CA ILE A 26 -21.85 16.19 -28.63
C ILE A 26 -20.73 16.28 -29.67
N GLY A 27 -21.09 16.83 -30.83
CA GLY A 27 -20.18 17.02 -31.95
C GLY A 27 -19.67 15.72 -32.57
N ALA A 28 -18.70 15.85 -33.46
CA ALA A 28 -18.07 14.71 -34.13
C ALA A 28 -16.92 14.08 -33.32
N SER A 29 -16.44 14.75 -32.26
CA SER A 29 -15.15 14.51 -31.60
C SER A 29 -15.15 13.45 -30.48
N GLY A 30 -16.11 12.51 -30.46
CA GLY A 30 -16.14 11.44 -29.46
C GLY A 30 -16.35 11.94 -28.01
N ARG A 31 -16.92 13.14 -27.85
CA ARG A 31 -17.26 13.71 -26.54
C ARG A 31 -18.71 13.45 -26.20
N TRP A 32 -18.94 13.11 -24.94
CA TRP A 32 -20.26 12.82 -24.38
C TRP A 32 -20.48 13.70 -23.17
N VAL A 33 -21.72 14.15 -22.93
CA VAL A 33 -22.04 14.95 -21.74
C VAL A 33 -23.29 14.45 -21.04
N GLY A 34 -23.36 14.68 -19.73
CA GLY A 34 -24.49 14.37 -18.87
C GLY A 34 -24.52 15.24 -17.61
N LEU A 35 -25.49 14.97 -16.74
CA LEU A 35 -25.49 15.51 -15.38
C LEU A 35 -24.42 14.77 -14.56
N CYS A 36 -23.68 15.50 -13.75
CA CYS A 36 -22.68 14.91 -12.88
C CYS A 36 -23.33 14.03 -11.80
N PRO A 37 -22.87 12.78 -11.61
CA PRO A 37 -23.40 11.93 -10.53
C PRO A 37 -22.81 12.28 -9.15
N PHE A 38 -21.74 13.07 -9.10
CA PHE A 38 -21.00 13.38 -7.87
C PHE A 38 -21.41 14.70 -7.20
N HIS A 39 -22.26 15.51 -7.86
CA HIS A 39 -22.83 16.71 -7.25
C HIS A 39 -24.16 17.05 -7.91
N GLN A 40 -25.01 17.78 -7.19
CA GLN A 40 -26.33 18.14 -7.69
C GLN A 40 -26.28 19.40 -8.56
N GLU A 41 -26.69 19.27 -9.82
CA GLU A 41 -26.74 20.36 -10.79
C GLU A 41 -27.97 20.26 -11.71
N LYS A 42 -28.34 21.37 -12.35
CA LYS A 42 -29.45 21.43 -13.34
C LYS A 42 -28.97 21.40 -14.79
N THR A 43 -27.74 21.83 -15.02
CA THR A 43 -27.11 21.90 -16.34
C THR A 43 -26.06 20.81 -16.48
N ALA A 44 -25.98 20.15 -17.63
CA ALA A 44 -25.00 19.10 -17.87
C ALA A 44 -23.57 19.66 -17.92
N SER A 45 -22.79 19.50 -16.85
CA SER A 45 -21.38 19.90 -16.80
C SER A 45 -20.41 18.72 -16.80
N PHE A 46 -20.91 17.49 -16.74
CA PHE A 46 -20.11 16.28 -16.78
C PHE A 46 -19.78 15.88 -18.22
N SER A 47 -18.50 15.87 -18.58
CA SER A 47 -18.00 15.53 -19.90
C SER A 47 -17.14 14.27 -19.86
N VAL A 48 -17.38 13.35 -20.78
CA VAL A 48 -16.59 12.14 -21.00
C VAL A 48 -15.94 12.21 -22.37
N ASN A 49 -14.63 11.95 -22.44
CA ASN A 49 -13.88 11.89 -23.68
C ASN A 49 -13.55 10.44 -24.01
N GLN A 50 -14.13 9.91 -25.09
CA GLN A 50 -13.97 8.52 -25.48
C GLN A 50 -12.54 8.21 -25.98
N THR A 51 -11.93 9.09 -26.76
CA THR A 51 -10.59 8.85 -27.31
C THR A 51 -9.51 8.88 -26.23
N GLY A 52 -9.60 9.81 -25.29
CA GLY A 52 -8.66 9.98 -24.19
C GLY A 52 -8.96 9.13 -22.96
N GLN A 53 -10.10 8.42 -22.93
CA GLN A 53 -10.52 7.55 -21.84
C GLN A 53 -10.54 8.24 -20.46
N PHE A 54 -11.04 9.48 -20.40
CA PHE A 54 -11.16 10.26 -19.16
C PHE A 54 -12.49 11.01 -19.08
N TYR A 55 -12.88 11.38 -17.85
CA TYR A 55 -14.00 12.27 -17.58
C TYR A 55 -13.55 13.53 -16.84
N LYS A 56 -14.35 14.58 -16.96
CA LYS A 56 -14.23 15.81 -16.19
C LYS A 56 -15.59 16.47 -16.02
N CYS A 57 -15.91 16.83 -14.79
CA CYS A 57 -17.01 17.72 -14.46
C CYS A 57 -16.51 19.17 -14.42
N PHE A 58 -17.13 20.05 -15.19
CA PHE A 58 -16.79 21.48 -15.17
C PHE A 58 -17.50 22.25 -14.06
N GLY A 59 -18.53 21.68 -13.42
CA GLY A 59 -19.22 22.28 -12.28
C GLY A 59 -18.49 22.10 -10.95
N CYS A 60 -18.12 20.85 -10.60
CA CYS A 60 -17.45 20.54 -9.33
C CYS A 60 -15.95 20.21 -9.46
N GLY A 61 -15.41 20.15 -10.67
CA GLY A 61 -13.98 19.92 -10.92
C GLY A 61 -13.53 18.46 -10.84
N VAL A 62 -14.38 17.52 -10.42
CA VAL A 62 -14.02 16.09 -10.37
C VAL A 62 -13.62 15.60 -11.76
N ALA A 63 -12.52 14.85 -11.82
CA ALA A 63 -11.96 14.30 -13.05
C ALA A 63 -11.19 13.02 -12.74
N GLY A 64 -11.11 12.14 -13.73
CA GLY A 64 -10.49 10.83 -13.56
C GLY A 64 -10.59 9.94 -14.79
N ASP A 65 -10.10 8.72 -14.65
CA ASP A 65 -10.29 7.63 -15.59
C ASP A 65 -11.45 6.71 -15.14
N VAL A 66 -11.67 5.62 -15.87
CA VAL A 66 -12.74 4.67 -15.57
C VAL A 66 -12.61 4.02 -14.18
N LEU A 67 -11.39 3.81 -13.69
CA LEU A 67 -11.16 3.21 -12.38
C LEU A 67 -11.60 4.19 -11.29
N LYS A 68 -11.15 5.45 -11.37
CA LYS A 68 -11.53 6.47 -10.42
C LYS A 68 -13.04 6.69 -10.39
N PHE A 69 -13.70 6.71 -11.56
CA PHE A 69 -15.16 6.83 -11.63
C PHE A 69 -15.87 5.72 -10.85
N VAL A 70 -15.50 4.46 -11.10
CA VAL A 70 -16.15 3.29 -10.49
C VAL A 70 -15.84 3.21 -9.00
N MET A 71 -14.61 3.51 -8.58
CA MET A 71 -14.25 3.61 -7.16
C MET A 71 -15.13 4.63 -6.43
N GLU A 72 -15.26 5.83 -6.98
CA GLU A 72 -16.03 6.91 -6.33
C GLU A 72 -17.54 6.63 -6.33
N ILE A 73 -18.10 6.07 -7.43
CA ILE A 73 -19.56 5.86 -7.54
C ILE A 73 -20.05 4.63 -6.79
N GLU A 74 -19.25 3.57 -6.70
CA GLU A 74 -19.60 2.31 -6.00
C GLU A 74 -19.00 2.25 -4.57
N GLY A 75 -18.15 3.21 -4.19
CA GLY A 75 -17.45 3.19 -2.90
C GLY A 75 -16.46 2.04 -2.75
N LEU A 76 -15.85 1.61 -3.86
CA LEU A 76 -14.95 0.45 -3.90
C LEU A 76 -13.48 0.85 -3.75
N THR A 77 -12.70 -0.06 -3.17
CA THR A 77 -11.24 0.05 -3.16
C THR A 77 -10.67 -0.28 -4.54
N PHE A 78 -9.44 0.14 -4.80
CA PHE A 78 -8.76 -0.11 -6.08
C PHE A 78 -8.74 -1.60 -6.49
N PRO A 79 -8.38 -2.57 -5.63
CA PRO A 79 -8.44 -4.00 -5.98
C PRO A 79 -9.85 -4.50 -6.29
N GLU A 80 -10.86 -4.02 -5.57
CA GLU A 80 -12.26 -4.39 -5.78
C GLU A 80 -12.76 -3.85 -7.12
N THR A 81 -12.41 -2.61 -7.47
CA THR A 81 -12.73 -2.00 -8.76
C THR A 81 -12.06 -2.74 -9.91
N LEU A 82 -10.79 -3.11 -9.78
CA LEU A 82 -10.10 -3.93 -10.80
C LEU A 82 -10.80 -5.26 -11.01
N LYS A 83 -11.21 -5.92 -9.91
CA LYS A 83 -11.95 -7.19 -9.97
C LYS A 83 -13.29 -7.03 -10.67
N LEU A 84 -14.09 -6.05 -10.25
CA LEU A 84 -15.40 -5.78 -10.84
C LEU A 84 -15.29 -5.52 -12.35
N LEU A 85 -14.35 -4.67 -12.76
CA LEU A 85 -14.17 -4.34 -14.17
C LEU A 85 -13.60 -5.49 -14.99
N ALA A 86 -12.68 -6.29 -14.43
CA ALA A 86 -12.16 -7.48 -15.08
C ALA A 86 -13.28 -8.51 -15.32
N GLU A 87 -14.09 -8.79 -14.30
CA GLU A 87 -15.24 -9.71 -14.41
C GLU A 87 -16.27 -9.24 -15.44
N ARG A 88 -16.63 -7.95 -15.42
CA ARG A 88 -17.58 -7.37 -16.40
C ARG A 88 -17.09 -7.46 -17.84
N ASN A 89 -15.77 -7.49 -18.06
CA ASN A 89 -15.17 -7.53 -19.40
C ASN A 89 -14.61 -8.92 -19.76
N GLY A 90 -14.84 -9.94 -18.93
CA GLY A 90 -14.38 -11.31 -19.19
C GLY A 90 -12.85 -11.48 -19.17
N ILE A 91 -12.14 -10.60 -18.45
CA ILE A 91 -10.68 -10.60 -18.36
C ILE A 91 -10.26 -11.34 -17.10
N GLN A 92 -9.36 -12.32 -17.23
CA GLN A 92 -8.84 -13.04 -16.07
C GLN A 92 -7.93 -12.11 -15.24
N MET A 93 -8.21 -12.04 -13.94
CA MET A 93 -7.32 -11.32 -13.02
C MET A 93 -6.03 -12.11 -12.76
N PRO A 94 -4.87 -11.44 -12.78
CA PRO A 94 -3.61 -12.03 -12.33
C PRO A 94 -3.61 -12.29 -10.82
N LYS A 95 -2.50 -12.77 -10.26
CA LYS A 95 -2.40 -12.90 -8.79
C LYS A 95 -2.40 -11.51 -8.15
N ARG A 96 -2.94 -11.39 -6.93
CA ARG A 96 -3.08 -10.11 -6.20
C ARG A 96 -1.79 -9.28 -6.10
N THR A 97 -0.63 -9.95 -6.11
CA THR A 97 0.70 -9.33 -6.13
C THR A 97 1.01 -8.53 -7.39
N GLU A 98 0.38 -8.84 -8.53
CA GLU A 98 0.72 -8.27 -9.84
C GLU A 98 -0.06 -6.98 -10.15
N TYR A 99 -1.25 -6.80 -9.57
CA TYR A 99 -2.10 -5.62 -9.79
C TYR A 99 -2.29 -4.73 -8.56
N ALA A 100 -1.64 -5.06 -7.44
CA ALA A 100 -1.60 -4.16 -6.29
C ALA A 100 -0.94 -2.83 -6.68
N ASP A 101 -1.56 -1.72 -6.27
CA ASP A 101 -0.98 -0.38 -6.40
C ASP A 101 0.32 -0.26 -5.57
N ALA A 102 1.07 0.82 -5.80
CA ALA A 102 2.36 1.02 -5.16
C ALA A 102 2.26 1.08 -3.61
N GLU A 103 1.19 1.68 -3.08
CA GLU A 103 0.96 1.80 -1.64
C GLU A 103 0.65 0.42 -1.03
N SER A 104 -0.21 -0.36 -1.69
CA SER A 104 -0.51 -1.75 -1.31
C SER A 104 0.73 -2.64 -1.32
N LYS A 105 1.60 -2.51 -2.33
CA LYS A 105 2.87 -3.25 -2.43
C LYS A 105 3.84 -2.84 -1.32
N LEU A 106 3.95 -1.55 -1.05
CA LEU A 106 4.77 -1.05 0.05
C LEU A 106 4.24 -1.57 1.39
N ARG A 107 2.94 -1.44 1.67
CA ARG A 107 2.32 -1.93 2.90
C ARG A 107 2.57 -3.42 3.11
N ALA A 108 2.44 -4.23 2.07
CA ALA A 108 2.73 -5.67 2.13
C ALA A 108 4.20 -5.94 2.50
N ALA A 109 5.14 -5.24 1.85
CA ALA A 109 6.57 -5.36 2.17
C ALA A 109 6.87 -4.93 3.61
N LEU A 110 6.25 -3.83 4.09
CA LEU A 110 6.42 -3.35 5.45
C LEU A 110 5.93 -4.36 6.49
N LEU A 111 4.77 -4.99 6.26
CA LEU A 111 4.25 -6.04 7.13
C LEU A 111 5.19 -7.26 7.18
N GLU A 112 5.74 -7.67 6.04
CA GLU A 112 6.69 -8.78 5.97
C GLU A 112 7.99 -8.46 6.72
N ILE A 113 8.53 -7.24 6.54
CA ILE A 113 9.71 -6.76 7.28
C ILE A 113 9.46 -6.78 8.80
N HIS A 114 8.29 -6.32 9.26
CA HIS A 114 7.94 -6.31 10.68
C HIS A 114 7.77 -7.73 11.24
N ALA A 115 7.18 -8.65 10.47
CA ALA A 115 7.05 -10.05 10.88
C ALA A 115 8.43 -10.72 11.04
N VAL A 116 9.36 -10.47 10.11
CA VAL A 116 10.75 -10.95 10.23
C VAL A 116 11.43 -10.37 11.46
N ALA A 117 11.27 -9.07 11.72
CA ALA A 117 11.85 -8.41 12.88
C ALA A 117 11.28 -8.94 14.20
N ALA A 118 9.96 -9.11 14.31
CA ALA A 118 9.31 -9.66 15.49
C ALA A 118 9.82 -11.08 15.79
N SER A 119 9.89 -11.95 14.78
CA SER A 119 10.43 -13.30 14.93
C SER A 119 11.90 -13.29 15.38
N LEU A 120 12.71 -12.41 14.80
CA LEU A 120 14.12 -12.27 15.16
C LEU A 120 14.28 -11.80 16.61
N PHE A 121 13.56 -10.77 17.02
CA PHE A 121 13.67 -10.21 18.36
C PHE A 121 13.13 -11.16 19.43
N GLN A 122 12.06 -11.92 19.16
CA GLN A 122 11.61 -12.98 20.06
C GLN A 122 12.68 -14.08 20.21
N ALA A 123 13.33 -14.47 19.10
CA ALA A 123 14.41 -15.45 19.14
C ALA A 123 15.62 -14.93 19.95
N SER A 124 16.02 -13.66 19.74
CA SER A 124 17.09 -13.02 20.53
C SER A 124 16.72 -12.91 22.01
N LEU A 125 15.44 -12.65 22.35
CA LEU A 125 14.97 -12.63 23.75
C LEU A 125 15.04 -14.02 24.40
N ARG A 126 14.75 -15.09 23.66
CA ARG A 126 14.84 -16.48 24.16
C ARG A 126 16.29 -16.98 24.24
N GLY A 127 17.16 -16.51 23.36
CA GLY A 127 18.55 -16.93 23.26
C GLY A 127 19.45 -16.46 24.41
N PRO A 128 20.75 -16.83 24.39
CA PRO A 128 21.70 -16.46 25.45
C PRO A 128 21.83 -14.94 25.66
N GLN A 129 21.82 -14.17 24.57
CA GLN A 129 21.98 -12.71 24.61
C GLN A 129 20.80 -11.99 25.28
N GLY A 130 19.62 -12.61 25.31
CA GLY A 130 18.42 -12.05 25.95
C GLY A 130 18.38 -12.19 27.47
N GLY A 131 19.41 -12.74 28.11
CA GLY A 131 19.43 -13.02 29.55
C GLY A 131 19.09 -11.80 30.42
N GLU A 132 19.76 -10.68 30.19
CA GLU A 132 19.49 -9.42 30.93
C GLU A 132 18.09 -8.87 30.68
N ALA A 133 17.61 -8.95 29.43
CA ALA A 133 16.26 -8.51 29.07
C ALA A 133 15.19 -9.36 29.75
N ARG A 134 15.36 -10.69 29.79
CA ARG A 134 14.45 -11.59 30.53
C ARG A 134 14.47 -11.31 32.04
N ALA A 135 15.65 -11.06 32.62
CA ALA A 135 15.77 -10.70 34.03
C ALA A 135 15.08 -9.35 34.33
N TYR A 136 15.19 -8.38 33.42
CA TYR A 136 14.49 -7.09 33.52
C TYR A 136 12.96 -7.27 33.47
N LEU A 137 12.45 -8.03 32.49
CA LEU A 137 11.01 -8.32 32.36
C LEU A 137 10.47 -9.03 33.62
N ALA A 138 11.21 -10.00 34.15
CA ALA A 138 10.85 -10.69 35.40
C ALA A 138 10.80 -9.74 36.60
N ARG A 139 11.78 -8.83 36.75
CA ARG A 139 11.76 -7.77 37.78
C ARG A 139 10.58 -6.82 37.65
N ARG A 140 10.05 -6.64 36.44
CA ARG A 140 8.86 -5.84 36.13
C ARG A 140 7.55 -6.64 36.25
N ALA A 141 7.62 -7.89 36.71
CA ALA A 141 6.48 -8.80 36.84
C ALA A 141 5.74 -9.04 35.51
N VAL A 142 6.45 -9.00 34.38
CA VAL A 142 5.90 -9.39 33.08
C VAL A 142 5.93 -10.90 33.00
N SER A 143 4.76 -11.53 32.86
CA SER A 143 4.65 -12.98 32.86
C SER A 143 5.12 -13.59 31.52
N PRO A 144 5.55 -14.86 31.50
CA PRO A 144 5.89 -15.56 30.25
C PRO A 144 4.74 -15.56 29.23
N GLU A 145 3.50 -15.69 29.70
CA GLU A 145 2.30 -15.66 28.85
C GLU A 145 2.10 -14.29 28.21
N ALA A 146 2.39 -13.20 28.94
CA ALA A 146 2.35 -11.85 28.39
C ALA A 146 3.47 -11.64 27.37
N ILE A 147 4.68 -12.15 27.62
CA ILE A 147 5.80 -12.10 26.67
C ILE A 147 5.40 -12.77 25.34
N GLU A 148 4.75 -13.92 25.40
CA GLU A 148 4.28 -14.64 24.21
C GLU A 148 3.10 -13.94 23.53
N THR A 149 2.07 -13.57 24.28
CA THR A 149 0.83 -12.95 23.76
C THR A 149 1.11 -11.61 23.07
N PHE A 150 2.01 -10.81 23.63
CA PHE A 150 2.39 -9.51 23.07
C PHE A 150 3.66 -9.58 22.22
N GLU A 151 4.16 -10.78 21.93
CA GLU A 151 5.32 -11.02 21.07
C GLU A 151 6.56 -10.18 21.45
N LEU A 152 6.77 -10.02 22.76
CA LEU A 152 7.88 -9.20 23.25
C LEU A 152 9.22 -9.79 22.80
N GLY A 153 10.11 -8.91 22.34
CA GLY A 153 11.41 -9.28 21.80
C GLY A 153 12.54 -8.45 22.37
N PHE A 154 13.77 -8.83 22.02
CA PHE A 154 15.00 -8.16 22.39
C PHE A 154 15.79 -7.81 21.13
N ALA A 155 16.10 -6.52 20.97
CA ALA A 155 17.01 -6.06 19.92
C ALA A 155 18.44 -6.09 20.44
N GLU A 156 19.33 -6.76 19.71
CA GLU A 156 20.72 -6.91 20.13
C GLU A 156 21.49 -5.58 20.11
N PRO A 157 22.40 -5.33 21.07
CA PRO A 157 23.19 -4.10 21.14
C PRO A 157 24.03 -3.80 19.90
N SER A 158 24.39 -4.83 19.12
CA SER A 158 25.26 -4.73 17.94
C SER A 158 24.70 -3.78 16.87
N GLY A 159 23.36 -3.64 16.81
CA GLY A 159 22.66 -2.79 15.86
C GLY A 159 22.86 -3.20 14.38
N GLN A 160 23.18 -4.46 14.11
CA GLN A 160 23.34 -4.98 12.75
C GLN A 160 22.61 -6.30 12.49
N THR A 161 22.00 -6.91 13.49
CA THR A 161 21.44 -8.26 13.38
C THR A 161 20.22 -8.26 12.45
N LEU A 162 19.35 -7.24 12.54
CA LEU A 162 18.18 -7.14 11.67
C LEU A 162 18.57 -6.78 10.24
N VAL A 163 19.45 -5.79 10.04
CA VAL A 163 19.95 -5.42 8.71
C VAL A 163 20.59 -6.62 8.00
N ARG A 164 21.41 -7.42 8.70
CA ARG A 164 22.00 -8.64 8.12
C ARG A 164 20.95 -9.68 7.78
N ARG A 165 19.91 -9.84 8.61
CA ARG A 165 18.80 -10.75 8.34
C ARG A 165 18.00 -10.34 7.11
N LEU A 166 17.76 -9.03 6.94
CA LEU A 166 17.01 -8.48 5.81
C LEU A 166 17.83 -8.34 4.53
N ALA A 167 19.17 -8.32 4.60
CA ALA A 167 20.04 -8.24 3.43
C ALA A 167 19.98 -9.48 2.52
N GLY A 168 19.53 -10.63 3.04
CA GLY A 168 19.29 -11.84 2.27
C GLY A 168 17.89 -11.92 1.65
N GLU A 169 17.03 -10.93 1.90
CA GLU A 169 15.64 -10.90 1.50
C GLU A 169 15.42 -10.01 0.26
N ARG A 170 14.24 -10.14 -0.35
CA ARG A 170 13.83 -9.45 -1.59
C ARG A 170 13.42 -7.97 -1.42
N PHE A 171 13.80 -7.31 -0.32
CA PHE A 171 13.35 -5.94 -0.01
C PHE A 171 14.25 -4.87 -0.64
N THR A 172 13.63 -3.79 -1.14
CA THR A 172 14.39 -2.65 -1.67
C THR A 172 14.92 -1.76 -0.54
N PRO A 173 15.98 -0.97 -0.78
CA PRO A 173 16.46 0.01 0.19
C PRO A 173 15.37 0.96 0.70
N ASP A 174 14.53 1.48 -0.20
CA ASP A 174 13.43 2.39 0.16
C ASP A 174 12.40 1.73 1.08
N GLN A 175 12.09 0.43 0.87
CA GLN A 175 11.20 -0.34 1.74
C GLN A 175 11.81 -0.53 3.14
N LEU A 176 13.11 -0.82 3.21
CA LEU A 176 13.83 -0.97 4.47
C LEU A 176 13.84 0.35 5.26
N GLU A 177 14.15 1.47 4.62
CA GLU A 177 14.12 2.80 5.26
C GLU A 177 12.70 3.18 5.70
N SER A 178 11.69 2.93 4.84
CA SER A 178 10.28 3.20 5.14
C SER A 178 9.72 2.37 6.30
N SER A 179 10.35 1.23 6.62
CA SER A 179 9.94 0.41 7.76
C SER A 179 10.19 1.06 9.12
N GLY A 180 11.10 2.03 9.19
CA GLY A 180 11.56 2.62 10.45
C GLY A 180 12.41 1.68 11.33
N LEU A 181 12.55 0.40 10.95
CA LEU A 181 13.39 -0.58 11.66
C LEU A 181 14.87 -0.50 11.25
N VAL A 182 15.14 0.10 10.09
CA VAL A 182 16.46 0.23 9.50
C VAL A 182 16.74 1.71 9.21
N ARG A 183 17.94 2.17 9.54
CA ARG A 183 18.39 3.54 9.27
C ARG A 183 19.67 3.55 8.46
N LYS A 184 19.77 4.51 7.55
CA LYS A 184 21.00 4.77 6.79
C LYS A 184 22.06 5.42 7.68
N ARG A 185 23.32 5.07 7.48
CA ARG A 185 24.45 5.74 8.15
C ARG A 185 24.60 7.17 7.64
N ASN A 186 24.84 8.11 8.56
CA ASN A 186 25.12 9.50 8.20
C ASN A 186 26.50 9.64 7.52
N GLU A 187 27.46 8.83 7.95
CA GLU A 187 28.81 8.76 7.39
C GLU A 187 29.11 7.33 6.91
N GLY A 188 29.56 7.21 5.67
CA GLY A 188 29.84 5.92 5.01
C GLY A 188 28.63 5.29 4.30
N SER A 189 28.84 4.10 3.76
CA SER A 189 27.79 3.31 3.10
C SER A 189 27.14 2.30 4.07
N GLY A 190 25.88 1.99 3.81
CA GLY A 190 25.15 0.92 4.51
C GLY A 190 24.17 1.40 5.57
N TYR A 191 23.61 0.40 6.25
CA TYR A 191 22.47 0.56 7.16
C TYR A 191 22.78 -0.01 8.55
N TYR A 192 21.96 0.38 9.53
CA TYR A 192 21.99 -0.15 10.89
C TYR A 192 20.57 -0.26 11.48
N ASP A 193 20.43 -1.08 12.51
CA ASP A 193 19.16 -1.33 13.18
C ASP A 193 18.73 -0.09 13.99
N ALA A 194 17.47 0.34 13.82
CA ALA A 194 16.93 1.48 14.55
C ALA A 194 16.85 1.20 16.06
N PHE A 195 16.42 -0.01 16.42
CA PHE A 195 16.38 -0.50 17.79
C PHE A 195 17.75 -1.04 18.18
N ARG A 196 18.48 -0.25 18.97
CA ARG A 196 19.75 -0.63 19.58
C ARG A 196 19.92 0.14 20.89
N THR A 197 20.69 -0.40 21.81
CA THR A 197 21.19 0.38 22.93
C THR A 197 22.27 1.32 22.42
N THR A 198 21.94 2.60 22.28
CA THR A 198 22.97 3.64 22.25
C THR A 198 23.67 3.62 23.62
N PRO A 199 25.01 3.58 23.69
CA PRO A 199 25.68 3.93 24.94
C PRO A 199 25.17 5.33 25.29
N SER A 200 24.41 5.45 26.37
CA SER A 200 24.18 6.75 26.97
C SER A 200 25.56 7.30 27.29
N ALA A 201 25.91 8.43 26.67
CA ALA A 201 26.95 9.29 27.24
C ALA A 201 26.60 9.47 28.72
N GLY A 202 27.55 9.16 29.59
CA GLY A 202 27.34 8.92 31.02
C GLY A 202 26.45 9.96 31.70
N VAL A 203 25.62 9.46 32.62
CA VAL A 203 25.16 10.22 33.78
C VAL A 203 26.33 10.31 34.75
#